data_AF-A0AAW7Y6K2-F1
#
_entry.id   AF-A0AAW7Y6K2-F1
#
_cell.length_a   1.000
_cell.length_b   1.000
_cell.length_c   1.000
_cell.angle_alpha   90.00
_cell.angle_beta   90.00
_cell.angle_gamma   90.00
#
_symmetry.space_group_name_H-M   'P 1'
#
loop_
_entity.id
_entity.type
_entity.pdbx_description
1 polymer ?
#
loop_
_entity_poly.entity_id
_entity_poly.type
_entity_poly.pdbx_seq_one_letter_code
_entity_poly.pdbx_strand_id
1 'polypeptide(L)' 'MAVYLTTFAVFLLVIAAMAVGYIFQRKTVSGSCGGLDGIGIAKECDCPEPCDARKKREAREARQEEWKKNQIL' A
#
# COMPACT_ATOMS: atom_id res chain seq x y z
N MET A 1 -2.23 -6.96 -39.89
CA MET A 1 -1.44 -5.79 -39.44
C MET A 1 -2.29 -4.70 -38.78
N ALA A 2 -3.31 -4.13 -39.45
CA ALA A 2 -4.07 -3.00 -38.91
C ALA A 2 -4.68 -3.27 -37.53
N VAL A 3 -5.45 -4.36 -37.40
CA VAL A 3 -6.09 -4.74 -36.12
C VAL A 3 -5.08 -4.90 -34.99
N TYR A 4 -3.92 -5.52 -35.26
CA TYR A 4 -2.85 -5.74 -34.28
C TYR A 4 -2.29 -4.42 -33.73
N LEU A 5 -1.99 -3.46 -34.62
CA LEU A 5 -1.48 -2.15 -34.24
C LEU A 5 -2.54 -1.35 -33.48
N THR A 6 -3.81 -1.41 -33.91
CA THR A 6 -4.90 -0.72 -33.23
C THR A 6 -5.13 -1.28 -31.83
N THR A 7 -5.17 -2.60 -31.65
CA THR A 7 -5.34 -3.22 -30.34
C THR A 7 -4.16 -2.91 -29.42
N PHE A 8 -2.94 -2.93 -29.94
CA PHE A 8 -1.75 -2.59 -29.17
C PHE A 8 -1.78 -1.13 -28.67
N ALA A 9 -2.15 -0.19 -29.55
CA ALA A 9 -2.29 1.22 -29.18
C ALA A 9 -3.38 1.45 -28.11
N VAL A 10 -4.53 0.75 -28.22
CA VAL A 10 -5.60 0.82 -27.21
C VAL A 10 -5.12 0.32 -25.85
N PHE A 11 -4.41 -0.81 -25.80
CA PHE A 11 -3.86 -1.32 -24.54
C PHE A 11 -2.89 -0.34 -23.89
N LEU A 12 -2.00 0.29 -24.68
CA LEU A 12 -1.09 1.31 -24.15
C LEU A 12 -1.84 2.52 -23.59
N LEU A 13 -2.89 2.97 -24.26
CA LEU A 13 -3.74 4.06 -23.77
C LEU A 13 -4.40 3.73 -22.43
N VAL A 14 -4.93 2.52 -22.28
CA VAL A 14 -5.56 2.07 -21.03
C VAL A 14 -4.55 2.01 -19.88
N ILE A 15 -3.36 1.46 -20.13
CA ILE A 15 -2.28 1.39 -19.12
C ILE A 15 -1.85 2.80 -18.70
N ALA A 16 -1.66 3.71 -19.67
CA ALA A 16 -1.32 5.09 -19.38
C ALA A 16 -2.41 5.79 -18.54
N ALA A 17 -3.68 5.59 -18.87
CA ALA A 17 -4.81 6.12 -18.10
C ALA A 17 -4.83 5.57 -16.66
N MET A 18 -4.58 4.27 -16.47
CA MET A 18 -4.48 3.67 -15.14
C MET A 18 -3.30 4.22 -14.34
N ALA A 19 -2.13 4.38 -14.96
CA ALA A 19 -0.94 4.93 -14.32
C ALA A 19 -1.16 6.37 -13.86
N VAL A 20 -1.77 7.20 -14.73
CA VAL A 20 -2.16 8.57 -14.39
C VAL A 20 -3.16 8.55 -13.23
N GLY A 21 -4.20 7.71 -13.29
CA GLY A 21 -5.16 7.52 -12.21
C GLY A 21 -4.51 7.16 -10.87
N TYR A 22 -3.53 6.25 -10.87
CA TYR A 22 -2.80 5.84 -9.68
C TYR A 22 -1.98 7.00 -9.08
N ILE A 23 -1.30 7.79 -9.91
CA ILE A 23 -0.52 8.96 -9.47
C ILE A 23 -1.43 10.01 -8.84
N PHE A 24 -2.60 10.27 -9.42
CA PHE A 24 -3.56 11.24 -8.89
C PHE A 24 -4.28 10.75 -7.63
N GLN A 25 -4.65 9.47 -7.56
CA GLN A 25 -5.30 8.94 -6.36
C GLN A 25 -4.35 8.82 -5.17
N ARG A 26 -3.02 8.68 -5.41
CA ARG A 26 -1.99 8.39 -4.38
C ARG A 26 -2.42 7.35 -3.34
N LYS A 27 -3.39 6.50 -3.70
CA LYS A 27 -3.81 5.41 -2.84
C LYS A 27 -2.67 4.43 -2.92
N THR A 28 -1.90 4.37 -1.83
CA THR A 28 -1.03 3.24 -1.58
C THR A 28 -1.87 1.99 -1.81
N VAL A 29 -1.35 1.02 -2.56
CA VAL A 29 -2.07 -0.23 -2.81
C VAL A 29 -2.59 -0.72 -1.47
N SER A 30 -3.91 -0.63 -1.32
CA SER A 30 -4.61 -0.90 -0.09
C SER A 30 -4.28 -2.33 0.29
N GLY A 31 -3.39 -2.51 1.28
CA GLY A 31 -3.10 -3.83 1.83
C GLY A 31 -4.36 -4.42 2.48
N SER A 32 -4.21 -5.52 3.23
CA SER A 32 -5.32 -6.20 3.94
C SER A 32 -6.26 -5.28 4.78
N CYS A 33 -5.85 -4.05 5.09
CA CYS A 33 -6.64 -3.05 5.84
C CYS A 33 -6.87 -1.73 5.08
N GLY A 34 -6.40 -1.61 3.82
CA GLY A 34 -6.29 -0.33 3.12
C GLY A 34 -7.61 0.27 2.59
N GLY A 35 -8.76 -0.28 2.99
CA GLY A 35 -10.08 0.33 2.78
C GLY A 35 -10.65 1.01 4.03
N LEU A 36 -10.00 0.83 5.19
CA LEU A 36 -10.52 1.25 6.50
C LEU A 36 -10.13 2.69 6.87
N ASP A 37 -9.17 3.29 6.16
CA ASP A 37 -8.75 4.70 6.28
C ASP A 37 -9.91 5.68 6.05
N GLY A 38 -10.86 5.34 5.17
CA GLY A 38 -12.03 6.18 4.88
C GLY A 38 -13.14 6.12 5.94
N ILE A 39 -13.06 5.18 6.89
CA ILE A 39 -14.10 4.93 7.91
C ILE A 39 -13.56 5.21 9.33
N GLY A 40 -12.33 5.73 9.46
CA GLY A 40 -11.72 6.04 10.76
C GLY A 40 -11.29 4.81 11.57
N ILE A 41 -11.38 3.61 10.99
CA ILE A 41 -10.93 2.34 11.60
C ILE A 41 -9.43 2.17 11.29
N ALA A 42 -8.62 3.15 11.70
CA ALA A 42 -7.16 3.04 11.64
C ALA A 42 -6.58 2.38 12.90
N LYS A 43 -7.41 2.16 13.94
CA LYS A 43 -7.04 1.50 15.20
C LYS A 43 -7.78 0.20 15.50
N GLU A 44 -8.96 -0.03 14.91
CA GLU A 44 -9.77 -1.23 15.14
C GLU A 44 -9.67 -2.25 13.98
N CYS A 45 -8.45 -2.70 13.64
CA CYS A 45 -8.38 -4.12 13.29
C CYS A 45 -8.39 -4.91 14.60
N ASP A 46 -9.55 -4.92 15.25
CA ASP A 46 -9.94 -5.65 16.46
C ASP A 46 -9.99 -7.17 16.18
N CYS A 47 -9.00 -7.66 15.41
CA CYS A 47 -8.78 -9.09 15.30
C CYS A 47 -8.07 -9.51 16.59
N PRO A 48 -8.64 -10.45 17.36
CA PRO A 48 -8.02 -10.98 18.57
C PRO A 48 -6.61 -11.55 18.31
N GLU A 49 -6.33 -11.96 17.06
CA GLU A 49 -4.97 -12.21 16.58
C GLU A 49 -4.55 -11.23 15.48
N PRO A 50 -3.51 -10.40 15.70
CA PRO A 50 -2.95 -9.56 14.65
C PRO A 50 -2.26 -10.44 13.59
N CYS A 51 -2.59 -10.19 12.31
CA CYS A 51 -1.96 -10.87 11.17
C CYS A 51 -0.42 -10.70 11.15
N ASP A 52 0.30 -11.66 10.60
CA ASP A 52 1.77 -11.70 10.67
C ASP A 52 2.46 -10.47 10.08
N ALA A 53 1.82 -9.81 9.11
CA ALA A 53 2.33 -8.59 8.51
C ALA A 53 2.40 -7.42 9.52
N ARG A 54 1.41 -7.26 10.41
CA ARG A 54 1.46 -6.19 11.44
C ARG A 54 2.38 -6.53 12.59
N LYS A 55 2.41 -7.78 13.06
CA LYS A 55 3.40 -8.26 14.05
C LYS A 55 4.83 -7.97 13.56
N LYS A 56 5.13 -8.17 12.27
CA LYS A 56 6.42 -7.85 11.68
C LYS A 56 6.72 -6.35 11.59
N ARG A 57 5.70 -5.48 11.44
CA ARG A 57 5.90 -4.02 11.43
C ARG A 57 6.16 -3.49 12.83
N GLU A 58 5.35 -3.88 13.81
CA GLU A 58 5.53 -3.54 15.23
C GLU A 58 6.90 -4.02 15.74
N ALA A 59 7.32 -5.24 15.39
CA ALA A 59 8.64 -5.77 15.76
C ALA A 59 9.82 -5.04 15.06
N ARG A 60 9.60 -4.37 13.92
CA ARG A 60 10.61 -3.51 13.27
C ARG A 60 10.66 -2.14 13.95
N GLU A 61 9.49 -1.58 14.28
CA GLU A 61 9.36 -0.30 14.98
C GLU A 61 9.96 -0.38 16.39
N ALA A 62 9.62 -1.41 17.17
CA ALA A 62 10.18 -1.64 18.50
C ALA A 62 11.72 -1.75 18.47
N ARG A 63 12.28 -2.48 17.51
CA ARG A 63 13.74 -2.56 17.35
C ARG A 63 14.38 -1.21 16.98
N GLN A 64 13.71 -0.39 16.18
CA GLN A 64 14.21 0.96 15.87
C GLN A 64 14.13 1.89 17.09
N GLU A 65 13.08 1.78 17.90
CA GLU A 65 12.96 2.55 19.14
C GLU A 65 14.02 2.15 20.17
N GLU A 66 14.30 0.85 20.32
CA GLU A 66 15.40 0.38 21.17
C GLU A 66 16.76 0.88 20.68
N TRP A 67 17.02 0.82 19.37
CA TRP A 67 18.25 1.37 18.79
C TRP A 67 18.38 2.86 19.03
N LYS A 68 17.30 3.64 18.89
CA LYS A 68 17.28 5.09 19.16
C LYS A 68 17.48 5.42 20.64
N LYS A 69 16.91 4.63 21.56
CA LYS A 69 17.10 4.80 23.02
C LYS A 69 18.52 4.45 23.45
N ASN A 70 19.10 3.43 22.84
CA ASN A 70 20.48 3.00 23.11
C ASN A 70 21.51 3.82 22.32
N GLN A 71 21.08 4.72 21.43
CA GLN A 71 21.93 5.71 20.81
C GLN A 71 22.20 6.82 21.84
N ILE A 72 23.10 6.53 22.77
CA ILE A 72 23.60 7.44 23.80
C ILE A 72 24.34 8.60 23.10
N LEU A 73 23.96 9.83 23.43
CA LEU A 73 24.78 11.05 23.25
C LEU A 73 25.70 11.18 24.47
#